data_AF-A0A521M803-F1
#
_entry.id   AF-A0A521M803-F1
#
_cell.length_a   1.000
_cell.length_b   1.000
_cell.length_c   1.000
_cell.angle_alpha   90.00
_cell.angle_beta   90.00
_cell.angle_gamma   90.00
#
_symmetry.space_group_name_H-M   'P 1'
#
loop_
_entity.id
_entity.type
_entity.pdbx_description
1 polymer ?
#
loop_
_entity_poly.entity_id
_entity_poly.type
_entity_poly.pdbx_seq_one_letter_code
_entity_poly.pdbx_strand_id
1 'polypeptide(L)'
;MTPTIPAVMPPLRPDRGLNRHLAPSAAMQWLRAGWRDLMIQPAPSLAYGIGVFAVSAAIVAGLFSFGLDYILFPAFAGFMVVGPVLAVGLYEKSRRIAAGDLVTLTDMVFVRPASGQILFTGVLLCGLMLLWMRAAVIIYALFFGLVDFPGL
;
A
#
# COMPACT_ATOMS: atom_id res chain seq x y z
N MET A 1 -36.85 -6.58 50.39
CA MET A 1 -35.52 -6.74 49.78
C MET A 1 -35.71 -6.56 48.28
N THR A 2 -35.41 -5.39 47.74
CA THR A 2 -35.59 -5.09 46.31
C THR A 2 -34.43 -5.72 45.54
N PRO A 3 -34.67 -6.68 44.62
CA PRO A 3 -33.59 -7.34 43.91
C PRO A 3 -32.76 -6.31 43.14
N THR A 4 -31.45 -6.26 43.43
CA THR A 4 -30.51 -5.21 42.99
C THR A 4 -29.81 -5.55 41.67
N ILE A 5 -30.44 -6.35 40.81
CA ILE A 5 -29.84 -6.75 39.53
C ILE A 5 -30.36 -5.79 38.45
N PRO A 6 -29.49 -4.94 37.87
CA PRO A 6 -29.90 -4.09 36.75
C PRO A 6 -30.36 -4.96 35.58
N ALA A 7 -31.43 -4.54 34.90
CA ALA A 7 -31.99 -5.27 33.77
C ALA A 7 -30.90 -5.55 32.72
N VAL A 8 -30.74 -6.83 32.34
CA VAL A 8 -29.79 -7.24 31.30
C VAL A 8 -30.25 -6.65 29.98
N MET A 9 -29.58 -5.58 29.53
CA MET A 9 -29.84 -5.01 28.22
C MET A 9 -29.30 -5.95 27.14
N PRO A 10 -30.08 -6.25 26.09
CA PRO A 10 -29.58 -7.01 24.96
C PRO A 10 -28.39 -6.26 24.33
N PRO A 11 -27.34 -6.96 23.87
CA PRO A 11 -26.19 -6.31 23.26
C PRO A 11 -26.65 -5.52 22.02
N LEU A 12 -26.46 -4.20 22.07
CA LEU A 12 -26.65 -3.33 20.91
C LEU A 12 -25.64 -3.75 19.84
N ARG A 13 -26.12 -4.37 18.75
CA ARG A 13 -25.26 -4.60 17.58
C ARG A 13 -24.82 -3.22 17.07
N PRO A 14 -23.51 -2.97 16.89
CA PRO A 14 -23.07 -1.78 16.19
C PRO A 14 -23.75 -1.79 14.83
N ASP A 15 -24.48 -0.71 14.51
CA ASP A 15 -25.06 -0.54 13.19
C ASP A 15 -23.91 -0.32 12.20
N ARG A 16 -23.32 -1.43 11.75
CA ARG A 16 -22.40 -1.43 10.64
C ARG A 16 -23.29 -1.35 9.39
N GLY A 17 -23.78 -0.15 9.14
CA GLY A 17 -24.21 0.27 7.81
C GLY A 17 -23.02 0.09 6.88
N LEU A 18 -22.84 -1.12 6.36
CA LEU A 18 -21.91 -1.43 5.30
C LEU A 18 -22.39 -0.53 4.17
N ASN A 19 -21.70 0.60 3.91
CA ASN A 19 -22.07 1.66 2.96
C ASN A 19 -22.30 1.11 1.53
N ARG A 20 -23.39 0.38 1.34
CA ARG A 20 -23.74 -0.40 0.14
C ARG A 20 -24.57 0.43 -0.85
N HIS A 21 -24.99 1.63 -0.44
CA HIS A 21 -25.79 2.55 -1.24
C HIS A 21 -24.97 3.74 -1.76
N LEU A 22 -23.72 3.49 -2.17
CA LEU A 22 -22.93 4.51 -2.83
C LEU A 22 -23.37 4.65 -4.28
N ALA A 23 -23.57 5.88 -4.72
CA ALA A 23 -23.79 6.17 -6.13
C ALA A 23 -22.57 5.73 -6.96
N PRO A 24 -22.73 5.26 -8.21
CA PRO A 24 -21.60 4.93 -9.09
C PRO A 24 -20.63 6.10 -9.30
N SER A 25 -21.10 7.34 -9.13
CA SER A 25 -20.29 8.56 -9.21
C SER A 25 -19.36 8.77 -8.00
N ALA A 26 -19.45 7.96 -6.94
CA ALA A 26 -18.61 8.09 -5.75
C ALA A 26 -17.13 7.96 -6.08
N ALA A 27 -16.74 7.04 -6.98
CA ALA A 27 -15.36 6.89 -7.41
C ALA A 27 -14.81 8.17 -8.04
N MET A 28 -15.60 8.86 -8.87
CA MET A 28 -15.23 10.13 -9.49
C MET A 28 -15.10 11.25 -8.45
N GLN A 29 -15.97 11.25 -7.43
CA GLN A 29 -15.88 12.22 -6.33
C GLN A 29 -14.61 12.04 -5.51
N TRP A 30 -14.20 10.79 -5.24
CA TRP A 30 -12.95 10.50 -4.54
C TRP A 30 -11.72 10.89 -5.36
N LEU A 31 -11.73 10.64 -6.68
CA LEU A 31 -10.68 11.09 -7.59
C LEU A 31 -10.54 12.61 -7.59
N ARG A 32 -11.65 13.35 -7.68
CA ARG A 32 -11.65 14.82 -7.59
C ARG A 32 -11.13 15.32 -6.25
N ALA A 33 -11.51 14.65 -5.15
CA ALA A 33 -11.01 14.99 -3.82
C ALA A 33 -9.49 14.78 -3.73
N GLY A 34 -8.98 13.64 -4.20
CA GLY A 34 -7.53 13.36 -4.24
C GLY A 34 -6.77 14.36 -5.13
N TRP A 35 -7.34 14.77 -6.26
CA TRP A 35 -6.75 15.81 -7.10
C TRP A 35 -6.68 17.16 -6.40
N ARG A 36 -7.74 17.55 -5.68
CA ARG A 36 -7.74 18.77 -4.87
C ARG A 36 -6.69 18.70 -3.76
N ASP A 37 -6.58 17.57 -3.07
CA ASP A 37 -5.57 17.37 -2.02
C ASP A 37 -4.14 17.41 -2.58
N LEU A 38 -3.92 16.95 -3.81
CA LEU A 38 -2.63 17.09 -4.49
C LEU A 38 -2.30 18.56 -4.76
N MET A 39 -3.28 19.34 -5.22
CA MET A 39 -3.12 20.78 -5.50
C MET A 39 -2.97 21.63 -4.24
N ILE A 40 -3.52 21.17 -3.10
CA ILE A 40 -3.27 21.78 -1.79
C ILE A 40 -1.85 21.40 -1.36
N GLN A 41 -0.94 22.37 -1.37
CA GLN A 41 0.49 22.17 -1.06
C GLN A 41 1.12 21.05 -1.90
N PRO A 42 1.43 21.31 -3.19
CA PRO A 42 1.92 20.27 -4.10
C PRO A 42 3.37 19.85 -3.83
N ALA A 43 4.19 20.74 -3.26
CA ALA A 43 5.62 20.50 -3.00
C ALA A 43 5.90 19.20 -2.21
N PRO A 44 5.29 18.93 -1.04
CA PRO A 44 5.55 17.70 -0.30
C PRO A 44 5.10 16.44 -1.06
N SER A 45 3.96 16.47 -1.75
CA SER A 45 3.50 15.32 -2.56
C SER A 45 4.45 15.03 -3.72
N LEU A 46 4.91 16.08 -4.40
CA LEU A 46 5.79 15.92 -5.55
C LEU A 46 7.20 15.47 -5.12
N ALA A 47 7.75 16.04 -4.05
CA ALA A 47 9.02 15.61 -3.48
C ALA A 47 8.97 14.14 -3.02
N TYR A 48 7.87 13.71 -2.39
CA TYR A 48 7.67 12.32 -2.02
C TYR A 48 7.63 11.39 -3.25
N GLY A 49 6.84 11.76 -4.28
CA GLY A 49 6.73 10.99 -5.51
C GLY A 49 8.05 10.91 -6.29
N ILE A 50 8.78 12.02 -6.39
CA ILE A 50 10.11 12.07 -7.01
C ILE A 50 11.10 11.20 -6.22
N GLY A 51 11.05 11.20 -4.89
CA GLY A 51 11.88 10.34 -4.06
C GLY A 51 11.65 8.86 -4.35
N VAL A 52 10.38 8.44 -4.37
CA VAL A 52 10.01 7.05 -4.73
C VAL A 52 10.47 6.71 -6.15
N PHE A 53 10.22 7.60 -7.12
CA PHE A 53 10.65 7.42 -8.50
C PHE A 53 12.18 7.27 -8.63
N ALA A 54 12.93 8.14 -7.97
CA ALA A 54 14.40 8.13 -8.00
C ALA A 54 14.96 6.82 -7.42
N VAL A 55 14.42 6.36 -6.30
CA VAL A 55 14.82 5.07 -5.70
C VAL A 55 14.49 3.91 -6.64
N SER A 56 13.28 3.87 -7.20
CA SER A 56 12.88 2.84 -8.16
C SER A 56 13.75 2.84 -9.42
N ALA A 57 14.04 4.02 -9.99
CA ALA A 57 14.90 4.18 -11.15
C ALA A 57 16.34 3.75 -10.84
N ALA A 58 16.88 4.08 -9.67
CA ALA A 58 18.20 3.67 -9.23
C ALA A 58 18.30 2.15 -9.07
N ILE A 59 17.26 1.50 -8.52
CA ILE A 59 17.18 0.03 -8.43
C ILE A 59 17.23 -0.57 -9.83
N VAL A 60 16.37 -0.11 -10.75
CA VAL A 60 16.34 -0.59 -12.14
C VAL A 60 17.68 -0.39 -12.83
N ALA A 61 18.26 0.80 -12.76
CA ALA A 61 19.57 1.09 -13.35
C ALA A 61 20.69 0.21 -12.75
N GLY A 62 20.63 -0.07 -11.45
CA GLY A 62 21.52 -1.00 -10.78
C GLY A 62 21.39 -2.43 -11.31
N LEU A 63 20.17 -2.95 -11.46
CA LEU A 63 19.91 -4.27 -12.03
C LEU A 63 20.55 -4.41 -13.43
N PHE A 64 20.38 -3.41 -14.29
CA PHE A 64 21.04 -3.41 -15.62
C PHE A 64 22.56 -3.34 -15.52
N SER A 65 23.10 -2.51 -14.62
CA SER A 65 24.55 -2.35 -14.45
C SER A 65 25.23 -3.62 -13.94
N PHE A 66 24.52 -4.44 -13.17
CA PHE A 66 25.01 -5.72 -12.64
C PHE A 66 24.67 -6.92 -13.54
N GLY A 67 24.02 -6.73 -14.70
CA GLY A 67 23.58 -7.85 -15.57
C GLY A 67 22.51 -8.73 -14.93
N LEU A 68 21.71 -8.18 -14.02
CA LEU A 68 20.62 -8.85 -13.30
C LEU A 68 19.24 -8.52 -13.88
N ASP A 69 19.18 -8.13 -15.14
CA ASP A 69 17.97 -7.72 -15.85
C ASP A 69 16.89 -8.83 -15.88
N TYR A 70 17.27 -10.10 -15.75
CA TYR A 70 16.34 -11.22 -15.59
C TYR A 70 15.48 -11.15 -14.31
N ILE A 71 15.92 -10.43 -13.27
CA ILE A 71 15.16 -10.25 -12.00
C ILE A 71 14.18 -9.06 -12.10
N LEU A 72 14.21 -8.29 -13.19
CA LEU A 72 13.39 -7.08 -13.32
C LEU A 72 11.89 -7.35 -13.21
N PHE A 73 11.39 -8.43 -13.83
CA PHE A 73 9.99 -8.84 -13.72
C PHE A 73 9.58 -9.19 -12.28
N PRO A 74 10.30 -10.09 -11.57
CA PRO A 74 10.11 -10.29 -10.13
C PRO A 74 10.18 -9.01 -9.30
N ALA A 75 11.11 -8.09 -9.61
CA ALA A 75 11.25 -6.83 -8.88
C ALA A 75 10.03 -5.92 -9.06
N PHE A 76 9.47 -5.83 -10.26
CA PHE A 76 8.21 -5.12 -10.51
C PHE A 76 7.02 -5.75 -9.79
N ALA A 77 6.96 -7.08 -9.72
CA ALA A 77 5.97 -7.76 -8.89
C ALA A 77 6.15 -7.38 -7.40
N GLY A 78 7.40 -7.38 -6.92
CA GLY A 78 7.79 -6.86 -5.60
C GLY A 78 7.24 -5.47 -5.30
N PHE A 79 7.35 -4.57 -6.28
CA PHE A 79 6.85 -3.21 -6.16
C PHE A 79 5.32 -3.13 -5.98
N MET A 80 4.52 -4.04 -6.55
CA MET A 80 3.07 -4.08 -6.29
C MET A 80 2.73 -4.32 -4.82
N VAL A 81 3.62 -4.96 -4.06
CA VAL A 81 3.47 -5.20 -2.62
C VAL A 81 3.91 -3.99 -1.81
N VAL A 82 5.01 -3.33 -2.20
CA VAL A 82 5.56 -2.18 -1.48
C VAL A 82 4.78 -0.89 -1.78
N GLY A 83 4.22 -0.76 -2.99
CA GLY A 83 3.48 0.41 -3.44
C GLY A 83 2.36 0.87 -2.51
N PRO A 84 1.46 -0.01 -2.04
CA PRO A 84 0.43 0.35 -1.06
C PRO A 84 1.00 0.91 0.26
N VAL A 85 2.16 0.41 0.70
CA VAL A 85 2.83 0.92 1.91
C VAL A 85 3.37 2.33 1.66
N LEU A 86 3.96 2.58 0.48
CA LEU A 86 4.40 3.92 0.09
C LEU A 86 3.22 4.90 -0.06
N ALA A 87 2.05 4.43 -0.48
CA ALA A 87 0.86 5.26 -0.59
C ALA A 87 0.34 5.76 0.78
N VAL A 88 0.69 5.11 1.89
CA VAL A 88 0.27 5.52 3.24
C VAL A 88 0.73 6.95 3.56
N GLY A 89 1.92 7.36 3.11
CA GLY A 89 2.40 8.73 3.32
C GLY A 89 1.52 9.80 2.64
N LEU A 90 0.97 9.48 1.48
CA LEU A 90 0.02 10.34 0.78
C LEU A 90 -1.35 10.35 1.47
N TYR A 91 -1.79 9.23 2.03
CA TYR A 91 -3.01 9.19 2.84
C TYR A 91 -2.89 10.00 4.13
N GLU A 92 -1.71 10.02 4.75
CA GLU A 92 -1.44 10.87 5.90
C GLU A 92 -1.59 12.36 5.56
N LYS A 93 -1.08 12.78 4.39
CA LYS A 93 -1.31 14.14 3.88
C LYS A 93 -2.80 14.45 3.77
N SER A 94 -3.58 13.62 3.07
CA SER A 94 -5.03 13.85 2.92
C SER A 94 -5.74 13.91 4.27
N ARG A 95 -5.34 13.06 5.23
CA ARG A 95 -5.88 13.08 6.60
C ARG A 95 -5.61 14.42 7.30
N ARG A 96 -4.39 14.94 7.19
CA ARG A 96 -4.01 16.23 7.80
C ARG A 96 -4.70 17.41 7.15
N ILE A 97 -4.82 17.41 5.83
CA ILE A 97 -5.60 18.42 5.10
C ILE A 97 -7.05 18.43 5.59
N ALA A 98 -7.66 17.24 5.77
CA ALA A 98 -9.01 17.14 6.31
C ALA A 98 -9.13 17.62 7.76
N ALA A 99 -8.07 17.49 8.56
CA ALA A 99 -8.00 18.00 9.94
C ALA A 99 -7.67 19.51 10.02
N GLY A 100 -7.25 20.14 8.91
CA GLY A 100 -6.77 21.52 8.89
C GLY A 100 -5.33 21.70 9.41
N ASP A 101 -4.59 20.60 9.55
CA ASP A 101 -3.22 20.60 10.06
C ASP A 101 -2.19 20.96 8.97
N LEU A 102 -1.03 21.46 9.40
CA LEU A 102 0.12 21.67 8.52
C LEU A 102 0.67 20.32 8.01
N VAL A 103 0.96 20.27 6.71
CA VAL A 103 1.53 19.10 6.04
C VAL A 103 3.04 19.28 5.92
N THR A 104 3.81 18.36 6.51
CA THR A 104 5.27 18.31 6.33
C THR A 104 5.70 16.99 5.71
N LEU A 105 6.83 16.99 5.00
CA LEU A 105 7.41 15.76 4.42
C LEU A 105 7.77 14.73 5.47
N THR A 106 8.28 15.19 6.62
CA THR A 106 8.63 14.31 7.76
C THR A 106 7.42 13.54 8.26
N ASP A 107 6.25 14.17 8.30
CA ASP A 107 5.01 13.52 8.72
C ASP A 107 4.54 12.44 7.73
N MET A 108 4.79 12.64 6.43
CA MET A 108 4.44 11.68 5.38
C MET A 108 5.39 10.48 5.34
N VAL A 109 6.66 10.65 5.74
CA VAL A 109 7.64 9.56 5.82
C VAL A 109 7.51 8.79 7.13
N PHE A 110 7.31 9.49 8.25
CA PHE A 110 7.17 8.91 9.58
C PHE A 110 5.70 8.84 10.01
N VAL A 111 4.90 8.10 9.25
CA VAL A 111 3.50 7.87 9.61
C VAL A 111 3.44 6.99 10.85
N ARG A 112 2.87 7.51 11.94
CA ARG A 112 2.53 6.69 13.11
C ARG A 112 1.24 5.92 12.81
N PRO A 113 1.28 4.59 12.66
CA PRO A 113 0.08 3.80 12.42
C PRO A 113 -0.88 3.97 13.60
N ALA A 114 -2.11 4.40 13.34
CA ALA A 114 -3.15 4.42 14.37
C ALA A 114 -3.57 2.99 14.78
N SER A 115 -3.31 2.01 13.92
CA SER A 115 -3.59 0.59 14.15
C SER A 115 -2.46 -0.29 13.60
N GLY A 116 -2.27 -1.48 14.19
CA GLY A 116 -1.35 -2.51 13.68
C GLY A 116 -1.77 -3.12 12.33
N GLN A 117 -2.83 -2.59 11.71
CA GLN A 117 -3.41 -3.09 10.47
C GLN A 117 -2.48 -2.86 9.27
N ILE A 118 -1.70 -1.76 9.28
CA ILE A 118 -0.66 -1.52 8.26
C ILE A 118 0.44 -2.58 8.35
N LEU A 119 0.88 -2.93 9.57
CA LEU A 119 1.86 -3.99 9.78
C LEU A 119 1.30 -5.35 9.34
N PHE A 120 0.06 -5.66 9.69
CA PHE A 120 -0.63 -6.87 9.26
C PHE A 120 -0.74 -6.97 7.74
N THR A 121 -1.18 -5.90 7.07
CA THR A 121 -1.23 -5.84 5.59
C THR A 121 0.18 -5.99 5.00
N GLY A 122 1.20 -5.35 5.58
CA GLY A 122 2.59 -5.51 5.17
C GLY A 122 3.07 -6.95 5.25
N VAL A 123 2.82 -7.63 6.38
CA VAL A 123 3.17 -9.05 6.58
C VAL A 123 2.39 -9.95 5.62
N LEU A 124 1.09 -9.69 5.42
CA LEU A 124 0.25 -10.43 4.49
C LEU A 124 0.78 -10.32 3.05
N LEU A 125 1.11 -9.10 2.61
CA LEU A 125 1.68 -8.86 1.29
C LEU A 125 3.09 -9.45 1.14
N CYS A 126 3.91 -9.44 2.21
CA CYS A 126 5.20 -10.13 2.22
C CYS A 126 5.03 -11.65 2.07
N GLY A 127 4.10 -12.25 2.81
CA GLY A 127 3.79 -13.68 2.68
C GLY A 127 3.29 -14.03 1.28
N LEU A 128 2.43 -13.20 0.71
CA LEU A 128 1.97 -13.33 -0.67
C LEU A 128 3.14 -13.23 -1.67
N MET A 129 4.09 -12.32 -1.45
CA MET A 129 5.28 -12.17 -2.29
C MET A 129 6.20 -13.40 -2.21
N LEU A 130 6.46 -13.93 -1.02
CA LEU A 130 7.26 -15.15 -0.85
C LEU A 130 6.61 -16.35 -1.53
N LEU A 131 5.28 -16.49 -1.38
CA LEU A 131 4.50 -17.51 -2.07
C LEU A 131 4.59 -17.34 -3.59
N TRP A 132 4.45 -16.12 -4.08
CA TRP A 132 4.56 -15.79 -5.50
C TRP A 132 5.95 -16.11 -6.07
N MET A 133 7.03 -15.70 -5.38
CA MET A 133 8.39 -16.03 -5.81
C MET A 133 8.62 -17.54 -5.89
N ARG A 134 8.08 -18.32 -4.94
CA ARG A 134 8.15 -19.78 -5.00
C ARG A 134 7.37 -20.35 -6.17
N ALA A 135 6.16 -19.85 -6.43
CA ALA A 135 5.37 -20.25 -7.59
C ALA A 135 6.10 -19.93 -8.90
N ALA A 136 6.71 -18.76 -9.03
CA ALA A 136 7.46 -18.36 -10.22
C ALA A 136 8.64 -19.31 -10.52
N VAL A 137 9.41 -19.70 -9.50
CA VAL A 137 10.52 -20.66 -9.65
C VAL A 137 10.00 -22.04 -10.07
N ILE A 138 8.90 -22.51 -9.47
CA ILE A 138 8.30 -23.80 -9.83
C ILE A 138 7.77 -23.79 -11.26
N ILE A 139 7.06 -22.74 -11.66
CA ILE A 139 6.59 -22.56 -13.04
C ILE A 139 7.78 -22.56 -13.98
N TYR A 140 8.83 -21.78 -13.70
CA TYR A 140 10.03 -21.78 -14.51
C TYR A 140 10.65 -23.18 -14.64
N ALA A 141 10.79 -23.91 -13.53
CA ALA A 141 11.31 -25.27 -13.53
C ALA A 141 10.44 -26.26 -14.31
N LEU A 142 9.11 -26.16 -14.22
CA LEU A 142 8.18 -27.03 -14.94
C LEU A 142 8.21 -26.81 -16.46
N PHE A 143 8.37 -25.57 -16.90
CA PHE A 143 8.30 -25.21 -18.32
C PHE A 143 9.69 -25.14 -19.00
N PHE A 144 10.75 -24.83 -18.25
CA PHE A 144 12.10 -24.60 -18.79
C PHE A 144 13.19 -25.46 -18.13
N GLY A 145 12.91 -26.15 -17.01
CA GLY A 145 13.90 -26.81 -16.14
C GLY A 145 14.52 -28.13 -16.64
N LEU A 146 14.53 -28.36 -17.96
CA LEU A 146 15.23 -29.50 -18.59
C LEU A 146 16.19 -29.09 -19.71
N VAL A 147 16.41 -27.79 -19.89
CA VAL A 147 17.45 -27.28 -20.79
C VAL A 147 18.46 -26.54 -19.91
N ASP A 148 19.70 -27.04 -19.89
CA ASP A 148 20.81 -26.32 -19.28
C ASP A 148 20.82 -24.90 -19.81
N PHE A 149 20.77 -23.92 -18.91
CA PHE A 149 20.85 -22.51 -19.27
C PHE A 149 22.20 -22.29 -19.96
N PRO A 150 22.25 -22.07 -21.30
CA PRO A 150 23.50 -21.70 -21.95
C PRO A 150 23.65 -20.22 -21.65
N GLY A 151 24.25 -19.92 -20.50
CA GLY A 151 24.69 -18.56 -20.19
C GLY A 151 25.60 -18.06 -21.31
N LEU A 152 25.46 -16.78 -21.64
CA LEU A 152 26.51 -16.05 -22.35
C LEU A 152 27.65 -15.72 -21.37
#